data_AF-A0A1V6J6U5-F1
#
_entry.id   AF-A0A1V6J6U5-F1
#
_cell.length_a   1.000
_cell.length_b   1.000
_cell.length_c   1.000
_cell.angle_alpha   90.00
_cell.angle_beta   90.00
_cell.angle_gamma   90.00
#
_symmetry.space_group_name_H-M   'P 1'
#
loop_
_entity.id
_entity.type
_entity.pdbx_description
1 polymer ?
#
loop_
_entity_poly.entity_id
_entity_poly.type
_entity_poly.pdbx_seq_one_letter_code
_entity_poly.pdbx_strand_id
1 'polypeptide(L)'
;MWLPTYFVDRKGMEPYSGRMRAMLIFAFFLLLTMFAQPPGNISYWIPVIIIGIAGAAHQAWSANLYSTIGDMFPKSTIATITGIGTTAGMISSYVINRFSGVLLDHAARTQMTFLGFKGEPAGYFIVFCIYSAAYLVGWVIMKTLVPRYSKIIVKLFPVLSL
;
A
#
# COMPACT_ATOMS: atom_id res chain seq x y z
N MET A 1 -9.18 -5.39 12.90
CA MET A 1 -9.74 -5.14 11.55
C MET A 1 -11.22 -4.82 11.63
N TRP A 2 -11.61 -3.64 12.13
CA TRP A 2 -13.05 -3.37 12.33
C TRP A 2 -13.80 -3.10 11.01
N LEU A 3 -13.21 -2.29 10.12
CA LEU A 3 -13.82 -1.87 8.86
C LEU A 3 -14.16 -3.02 7.88
N PRO A 4 -13.25 -3.98 7.57
CA PRO A 4 -13.60 -5.10 6.70
C PRO A 4 -14.63 -6.04 7.34
N THR A 5 -14.53 -6.31 8.65
CA THR A 5 -15.50 -7.11 9.40
C THR A 5 -16.89 -6.48 9.36
N TYR A 6 -16.99 -5.15 9.43
CA TYR A 6 -18.26 -4.45 9.22
C TYR A 6 -18.84 -4.72 7.81
N PHE A 7 -18.03 -4.69 6.76
CA PHE A 7 -18.52 -4.99 5.41
C PHE A 7 -18.93 -6.45 5.22
N VAL A 8 -18.21 -7.39 5.82
CA VAL A 8 -18.51 -8.82 5.69
C VAL A 8 -19.73 -9.19 6.54
N ASP A 9 -19.68 -8.89 7.85
CA ASP A 9 -20.67 -9.39 8.81
C ASP A 9 -21.94 -8.55 8.84
N ARG A 10 -21.83 -7.22 8.69
CA ARG A 10 -23.00 -6.32 8.78
C ARG A 10 -23.62 -5.98 7.43
N LYS A 11 -22.83 -5.98 6.36
CA LYS A 11 -23.31 -5.70 4.99
C LYS A 11 -23.43 -6.95 4.13
N GLY A 12 -23.10 -8.14 4.66
CA GLY A 12 -23.24 -9.41 3.96
C GLY A 12 -22.35 -9.54 2.72
N MET A 13 -21.26 -8.78 2.64
CA MET A 13 -20.34 -8.84 1.50
C MET A 13 -19.48 -10.11 1.58
N GLU A 14 -19.15 -10.66 0.42
CA GLU A 14 -18.14 -11.71 0.32
C GLU A 14 -16.78 -11.20 0.90
N PRO A 15 -16.04 -12.03 1.67
CA PRO A 15 -14.82 -11.63 2.37
C PRO A 15 -13.81 -10.83 1.54
N TYR A 16 -13.45 -11.32 0.35
CA TYR A 16 -12.51 -10.63 -0.53
C TYR A 16 -13.05 -9.26 -0.97
N SER A 17 -14.32 -9.20 -1.36
CA SER A 17 -14.98 -7.96 -1.78
C SER A 17 -15.03 -6.91 -0.66
N GLY A 18 -15.33 -7.32 0.57
CA GLY A 18 -15.32 -6.45 1.75
C GLY A 18 -13.93 -5.90 2.06
N ARG A 19 -12.89 -6.75 1.98
CA ARG A 19 -11.49 -6.36 2.20
C ARG A 19 -10.96 -5.42 1.13
N MET A 20 -11.27 -5.68 -0.15
CA MET A 20 -10.90 -4.80 -1.25
C MET A 20 -11.50 -3.40 -1.08
N ARG A 21 -12.76 -3.32 -0.62
CA ARG A 21 -13.39 -2.03 -0.34
C ARG A 21 -12.73 -1.29 0.83
N ALA A 22 -12.40 -2.00 1.91
CA ALA A 22 -11.67 -1.43 3.03
C ALA A 22 -10.28 -0.92 2.62
N MET A 23 -9.54 -1.69 1.81
CA MET A 23 -8.25 -1.28 1.27
C MET A 23 -8.33 -0.01 0.42
N LEU A 24 -9.37 0.12 -0.42
CA LEU A 24 -9.57 1.34 -1.21
C LEU A 24 -9.75 2.57 -0.31
N ILE A 25 -10.56 2.44 0.74
CA ILE A 25 -10.78 3.52 1.71
C ILE A 25 -9.47 3.92 2.39
N PHE A 26 -8.67 2.95 2.87
CA PHE A 26 -7.37 3.26 3.47
C PHE A 26 -6.40 3.89 2.47
N ALA A 27 -6.37 3.45 1.22
CA ALA A 27 -5.55 4.05 0.17
C ALA A 27 -5.88 5.54 -0.05
N PHE A 28 -7.15 5.94 0.06
CA PHE A 28 -7.52 7.36 0.03
C PHE A 28 -7.03 8.13 1.26
N PHE A 29 -7.04 7.55 2.46
CA PHE A 29 -6.44 8.19 3.63
C PHE A 29 -4.93 8.38 3.48
N LEU A 30 -4.24 7.45 2.80
CA LEU A 30 -2.82 7.60 2.48
C LEU A 30 -2.54 8.78 1.54
N LEU A 31 -3.50 9.21 0.70
CA LEU A 31 -3.34 10.44 -0.11
C LEU A 31 -3.16 11.71 0.74
N LEU A 32 -3.63 11.71 1.99
CA LEU A 32 -3.46 12.84 2.89
C LEU A 32 -1.99 13.17 3.15
N THR A 33 -1.07 12.19 2.97
CA THR A 33 0.38 12.43 3.13
C THR A 33 0.94 13.46 2.15
N MET A 34 0.34 13.65 0.96
CA MET A 34 0.74 14.74 0.06
C MET A 34 0.57 16.10 0.72
N PHE A 35 -0.41 16.25 1.61
CA PHE A 35 -0.68 17.48 2.33
C PHE A 35 0.13 17.61 3.62
N ALA A 36 1.07 16.72 3.91
CA ALA A 36 1.92 16.85 5.10
C ALA A 36 2.88 18.04 4.98
N GLN A 37 3.38 18.33 3.78
CA GLN A 37 4.41 19.35 3.57
C GLN A 37 3.90 20.80 3.51
N PRO A 38 2.82 21.15 2.78
CA PRO A 38 2.36 22.54 2.67
C PRO A 38 2.01 23.23 4.00
N PRO A 39 1.27 22.61 4.95
CA PRO A 39 0.91 23.23 6.22
C PRO A 39 2.03 23.15 7.28
N GLY A 40 3.16 22.48 6.99
CA GLY A 40 4.26 22.32 7.94
C GLY A 40 4.88 23.63 8.40
N ASN A 41 4.78 24.68 7.59
CA ASN A 41 5.27 26.03 7.94
C ASN A 41 4.36 26.76 8.96
N ILE A 42 3.11 26.31 9.13
CA ILE A 42 2.14 26.93 10.05
C ILE A 42 2.22 26.26 11.42
N SER A 43 2.26 24.93 11.46
CA SER A 43 2.35 24.16 12.70
C SER A 43 2.94 22.79 12.45
N TYR A 44 3.89 22.38 13.29
CA TYR A 44 4.48 21.05 13.28
C TYR A 44 3.50 19.94 13.70
N TRP A 45 2.40 20.27 14.39
CA TRP A 45 1.38 19.30 14.80
C TRP A 45 0.55 18.77 13.63
N ILE A 46 0.32 19.59 12.60
CA ILE A 46 -0.49 19.20 11.44
C ILE A 46 0.19 18.04 10.67
N PRO A 47 1.47 18.14 10.27
CA PRO A 47 2.20 17.01 9.68
C PRO A 47 2.23 15.79 10.59
N VAL A 48 2.44 15.95 11.90
CA VAL A 48 2.49 14.83 12.86
C VAL A 48 1.19 14.03 12.85
N ILE A 49 0.04 14.71 12.90
CA ILE A 49 -1.27 14.05 12.85
C ILE A 49 -1.48 13.35 11.51
N ILE A 50 -1.15 14.02 10.40
CA ILE A 50 -1.28 13.45 9.05
C ILE A 50 -0.45 12.16 8.91
N ILE A 51 0.83 12.19 9.33
CA ILE A 51 1.72 11.03 9.27
C ILE A 51 1.25 9.92 10.23
N GLY A 52 0.72 10.27 11.41
CA GLY A 52 0.11 9.30 12.32
C GLY A 52 -1.07 8.55 11.70
N ILE A 53 -1.99 9.29 11.06
CA ILE A 53 -3.12 8.69 10.32
C ILE A 53 -2.62 7.83 9.16
N ALA A 54 -1.64 8.32 8.41
CA ALA A 54 -1.06 7.60 7.28
C ALA A 54 -0.39 6.29 7.72
N GLY A 55 0.34 6.30 8.83
CA GLY A 55 0.93 5.10 9.42
C GLY A 55 -0.12 4.07 9.83
N ALA A 56 -1.23 4.52 10.43
CA ALA A 56 -2.36 3.64 10.76
C ALA A 56 -3.02 3.07 9.49
N ALA A 57 -3.27 3.91 8.48
CA ALA A 57 -3.84 3.49 7.20
C ALA A 57 -2.93 2.50 6.45
N HIS A 58 -1.61 2.73 6.49
CA HIS A 58 -0.59 1.84 5.93
C HIS A 58 -0.69 0.43 6.52
N GLN A 59 -0.70 0.33 7.86
CA GLN A 59 -0.81 -0.97 8.53
C GLN A 59 -2.15 -1.64 8.26
N ALA A 60 -3.24 -0.87 8.24
CA ALA A 60 -4.57 -1.39 7.94
C ALA A 60 -4.68 -1.92 6.50
N TRP A 61 -4.04 -1.27 5.52
CA TRP A 61 -4.00 -1.71 4.14
C TRP A 61 -3.27 -3.06 4.00
N SER A 62 -2.05 -3.16 4.54
CA SER A 62 -1.22 -4.37 4.48
C SER A 62 -1.88 -5.56 5.18
N ALA A 63 -2.49 -5.34 6.34
CA ALA A 63 -3.20 -6.39 7.06
C ALA A 63 -4.33 -6.99 6.18
N ASN A 64 -5.10 -6.14 5.49
CA ASN A 64 -6.16 -6.60 4.59
C ASN A 64 -5.61 -7.35 3.38
N LEU A 65 -4.51 -6.89 2.79
CA LEU A 65 -3.83 -7.60 1.71
C LEU A 65 -3.47 -9.04 2.11
N TYR A 66 -2.81 -9.25 3.25
CA TYR A 66 -2.47 -10.60 3.71
C TYR A 66 -3.71 -11.48 3.94
N SER A 67 -4.80 -10.90 4.41
CA SER A 67 -6.06 -11.63 4.58
C SER A 67 -6.70 -12.01 3.26
N THR A 68 -6.63 -11.15 2.23
CA THR A 68 -7.16 -11.50 0.89
C THR A 68 -6.42 -12.69 0.27
N ILE A 69 -5.12 -12.83 0.53
CA ILE A 69 -4.35 -14.01 0.09
C ILE A 69 -4.90 -15.28 0.78
N GLY A 70 -5.17 -15.20 2.09
CA GLY A 70 -5.76 -16.32 2.84
C GLY A 70 -7.18 -16.68 2.41
N ASP A 71 -7.96 -15.72 1.94
CA ASP A 71 -9.33 -15.95 1.45
C ASP A 71 -9.35 -16.65 0.07
N MET A 72 -8.29 -16.52 -0.73
CA MET A 72 -8.22 -16.99 -2.12
C MET A 72 -7.45 -18.29 -2.33
N PHE A 73 -6.39 -18.53 -1.55
CA PHE A 73 -5.44 -19.63 -1.76
C PHE A 73 -5.57 -20.74 -0.70
N PRO A 74 -5.23 -22.00 -1.06
CA PRO A 74 -5.17 -23.09 -0.08
C PRO A 74 -4.11 -22.84 0.99
N LYS A 75 -4.37 -23.31 2.22
CA LYS A 75 -3.49 -23.12 3.39
C LYS A 75 -2.05 -23.59 3.16
N SER A 76 -1.85 -24.63 2.34
CA SER A 76 -0.54 -25.17 2.00
C SER A 76 0.34 -24.23 1.18
N THR A 77 -0.24 -23.27 0.44
CA THR A 77 0.49 -22.38 -0.49
C THR A 77 0.59 -20.93 0.01
N ILE A 78 -0.18 -20.55 1.05
CA ILE A 78 -0.19 -19.17 1.60
C ILE A 78 1.20 -18.71 2.00
N ALA A 79 1.97 -19.56 2.70
CA ALA A 79 3.29 -19.20 3.20
C ALA A 79 4.26 -18.87 2.06
N THR A 80 4.31 -19.72 1.02
CA THR A 80 5.16 -19.51 -0.17
C THR A 80 4.77 -18.25 -0.94
N ILE A 81 3.47 -18.05 -1.18
CA ILE A 81 2.98 -16.86 -1.90
C ILE A 81 3.31 -15.59 -1.13
N THR A 82 3.08 -15.59 0.18
CA THR A 82 3.40 -14.46 1.05
C THR A 82 4.91 -14.19 1.07
N GLY A 83 5.73 -15.24 1.11
CA GLY A 83 7.19 -15.13 1.06
C GLY A 83 7.68 -14.50 -0.23
N ILE A 84 7.22 -14.97 -1.39
CA ILE A 84 7.59 -14.39 -2.70
C ILE A 84 7.12 -12.94 -2.79
N GLY A 85 5.87 -12.66 -2.40
CA GLY A 85 5.32 -11.29 -2.41
C GLY A 85 6.08 -10.33 -1.51
N THR A 86 6.48 -10.78 -0.31
CA THR A 86 7.25 -9.97 0.64
C THR A 86 8.66 -9.67 0.10
N THR A 87 9.34 -10.67 -0.46
CA THR A 87 10.67 -10.47 -1.08
C THR A 87 10.61 -9.46 -2.23
N ALA A 88 9.63 -9.59 -3.13
CA ALA A 88 9.42 -8.63 -4.21
C ALA A 88 9.13 -7.21 -3.65
N GLY A 89 8.30 -7.12 -2.60
CA GLY A 89 8.02 -5.86 -1.91
C GLY A 89 9.28 -5.23 -1.29
N MET A 90 10.17 -6.02 -0.70
CA MET A 90 11.43 -5.53 -0.14
C MET A 90 12.40 -5.04 -1.21
N ILE A 91 12.52 -5.74 -2.34
CA ILE A 91 13.34 -5.31 -3.48
C ILE A 91 12.81 -3.97 -4.01
N SER A 92 11.49 -3.87 -4.22
CA SER A 92 10.87 -2.61 -4.63
C SER A 92 11.13 -1.48 -3.62
N SER A 93 11.07 -1.78 -2.33
CA SER A 93 11.34 -0.81 -1.26
C SER A 93 12.78 -0.30 -1.33
N TYR A 94 13.75 -1.19 -1.55
CA TYR A 94 15.15 -0.80 -1.72
C TYR A 94 15.33 0.15 -2.92
N VAL A 95 14.74 -0.18 -4.07
CA VAL A 95 14.83 0.63 -5.29
C VAL A 95 14.24 2.02 -5.08
N ILE A 96 13.03 2.12 -4.50
CA ILE A 96 12.36 3.41 -4.29
C ILE A 96 13.11 4.27 -3.26
N ASN A 97 13.64 3.67 -2.20
CA ASN A 97 14.44 4.41 -1.21
C ASN A 97 15.73 4.95 -1.84
N ARG A 98 16.42 4.14 -2.66
CA ARG A 98 17.62 4.59 -3.37
C ARG A 98 17.29 5.71 -4.37
N PHE A 99 16.21 5.56 -5.12
CA PHE A 99 15.71 6.59 -6.04
C PHE A 99 15.40 7.89 -5.29
N SER A 100 14.70 7.81 -4.16
CA SER A 100 14.34 8.97 -3.35
C SER A 100 15.58 9.72 -2.87
N GLY A 101 16.61 9.02 -2.38
CA GLY A 101 17.87 9.64 -1.99
C GLY A 101 18.56 10.37 -3.15
N VAL A 102 18.68 9.72 -4.31
CA VAL A 102 19.28 10.34 -5.51
C VAL A 102 18.47 11.56 -5.98
N LEU A 103 17.15 11.49 -5.90
CA LEU A 103 16.26 12.59 -6.28
C LEU A 103 16.43 13.79 -5.33
N LEU A 104 16.54 13.55 -4.02
CA LEU A 104 16.77 14.60 -3.03
C LEU A 104 18.14 15.27 -3.23
N ASP A 105 19.20 14.48 -3.43
CA ASP A 105 20.55 15.00 -3.70
C ASP A 105 20.60 15.80 -5.01
N HIS A 106 19.82 15.38 -6.01
CA HIS A 106 19.66 16.13 -7.25
C HIS A 106 18.92 17.44 -7.01
N ALA A 107 17.77 17.39 -6.34
CA ALA A 107 16.94 18.55 -6.01
C ALA A 107 17.72 19.62 -5.24
N ALA A 108 18.54 19.21 -4.26
CA ALA A 108 19.41 20.08 -3.48
C ALA A 108 20.43 20.82 -4.35
N ARG A 109 21.11 20.09 -5.26
CA ARG A 109 22.17 20.64 -6.12
C ARG A 109 21.63 21.54 -7.22
N THR A 110 20.54 21.14 -7.88
CA THR A 110 19.98 21.87 -9.03
C THR A 110 19.00 22.96 -8.63
N GLN A 111 18.65 23.06 -7.34
CA GLN A 111 17.65 24.00 -6.83
C GLN A 111 16.32 23.88 -7.59
N MET A 112 15.94 22.64 -7.91
CA MET A 112 14.77 22.34 -8.72
C MET A 112 13.51 22.96 -8.11
N THR A 113 12.57 23.37 -8.96
CA THR A 113 11.28 23.89 -8.51
C THR A 113 10.17 22.94 -8.91
N PHE A 114 9.25 22.67 -7.97
CA PHE A 114 8.10 21.82 -8.22
C PHE A 114 6.91 22.28 -7.36
N LEU A 115 5.80 22.62 -8.00
CA LEU A 115 4.54 23.03 -7.35
C LEU A 115 4.72 24.06 -6.21
N GLY A 116 5.59 25.06 -6.43
CA GLY A 116 5.87 26.14 -5.48
C GLY A 116 6.96 25.85 -4.45
N PHE A 117 7.48 24.61 -4.39
CA PHE A 117 8.64 24.24 -3.58
C PHE A 117 9.93 24.39 -4.39
N LYS A 118 11.05 24.71 -3.73
CA LYS A 118 12.37 24.87 -4.34
C LYS A 118 13.43 24.10 -3.57
N GLY A 119 14.35 23.44 -4.28
CA GLY A 119 15.45 22.68 -3.69
C GLY A 119 14.96 21.38 -3.04
N GLU A 120 15.50 21.02 -1.87
CA GLU A 120 15.15 19.80 -1.15
C GLU A 120 13.64 19.62 -0.89
N PRO A 121 12.87 20.64 -0.45
CA PRO A 121 11.41 20.55 -0.34
C PRO A 121 10.70 20.11 -1.63
N ALA A 122 11.21 20.48 -2.80
CA ALA A 122 10.63 20.06 -4.07
C ALA A 122 10.81 18.54 -4.28
N GLY A 123 11.99 18.01 -3.94
CA GLY A 123 12.28 16.59 -3.97
C GLY A 123 11.39 15.79 -2.99
N TYR A 124 11.28 16.25 -1.75
CA TYR A 124 10.38 15.62 -0.75
C TYR A 124 8.92 15.61 -1.20
N PHE A 125 8.43 16.69 -1.80
CA PHE A 125 7.04 16.76 -2.28
C PHE A 125 6.77 15.74 -3.39
N ILE A 126 7.71 15.57 -4.34
CA ILE A 126 7.61 14.55 -5.40
C ILE A 126 7.56 13.15 -4.78
N VAL A 127 8.44 12.87 -3.81
CA VAL A 127 8.47 11.58 -3.12
C VAL A 127 7.14 11.30 -2.43
N PHE A 128 6.57 12.26 -1.68
CA PHE A 128 5.25 12.11 -1.07
C PHE A 128 4.13 11.86 -2.09
N CYS A 129 4.16 12.51 -3.25
CA CYS A 129 3.21 12.24 -4.34
C CYS A 129 3.32 10.80 -4.87
N ILE A 130 4.54 10.29 -5.03
CA ILE A 130 4.77 8.92 -5.51
C ILE A 130 4.27 7.90 -4.47
N TYR A 131 4.67 8.05 -3.20
CA TYR A 131 4.29 7.12 -2.14
C TYR A 131 2.80 7.08 -1.88
N SER A 132 2.14 8.23 -1.86
CA SER A 132 0.69 8.32 -1.67
C SER A 132 -0.09 7.64 -2.81
N ALA A 133 0.32 7.86 -4.06
CA ALA A 133 -0.34 7.27 -5.22
C ALA A 133 -0.07 5.76 -5.35
N ALA A 134 1.07 5.25 -4.86
CA ALA A 134 1.45 3.85 -4.99
C ALA A 134 0.41 2.87 -4.41
N TYR A 135 -0.29 3.23 -3.33
CA TYR A 135 -1.33 2.38 -2.73
C TYR A 135 -2.57 2.25 -3.61
N LEU A 136 -2.96 3.32 -4.32
CA LEU A 136 -4.03 3.26 -5.30
C LEU A 136 -3.62 2.42 -6.51
N VAL A 137 -2.39 2.57 -6.99
CA VAL A 137 -1.85 1.75 -8.08
C VAL A 137 -1.86 0.27 -7.68
N GLY A 138 -1.37 -0.06 -6.49
CA GLY A 138 -1.40 -1.43 -5.96
C GLY A 138 -2.82 -1.98 -5.88
N TRP A 139 -3.77 -1.18 -5.40
CA TRP A 139 -5.18 -1.57 -5.37
C TRP A 139 -5.75 -1.82 -6.77
N VAL A 140 -5.45 -0.95 -7.75
CA VAL A 140 -5.89 -1.10 -9.15
C VAL A 140 -5.31 -2.37 -9.76
N ILE A 141 -4.02 -2.65 -9.54
CA ILE A 141 -3.37 -3.89 -10.02
C ILE A 141 -4.09 -5.10 -9.44
N MET A 142 -4.33 -5.14 -8.12
CA MET A 142 -5.04 -6.24 -7.49
C MET A 142 -6.44 -6.43 -8.07
N LYS A 143 -7.19 -5.34 -8.26
CA LYS A 143 -8.56 -5.42 -8.78
C LYS A 143 -8.61 -5.83 -10.26
N THR A 144 -7.58 -5.49 -11.02
CA THR A 144 -7.44 -5.87 -12.44
C THR A 144 -7.04 -7.34 -12.59
N LEU A 145 -6.12 -7.82 -11.75
CA LEU A 145 -5.68 -9.23 -11.77
C LEU A 145 -6.75 -10.18 -11.23
N VAL A 146 -7.54 -9.74 -10.24
CA VAL A 146 -8.59 -10.55 -9.60
C VAL A 146 -9.92 -9.79 -9.62
N PRO A 147 -10.57 -9.68 -10.79
CA PRO A 147 -11.81 -8.91 -10.91
C PRO A 147 -12.98 -9.57 -10.16
N ARG A 148 -13.02 -10.91 -10.15
CA ARG A 148 -14.01 -11.74 -9.44
C ARG A 148 -13.32 -12.77 -8.55
N TYR A 149 -13.85 -12.91 -7.35
CA TYR A 149 -13.40 -13.90 -6.38
C TYR A 149 -13.63 -15.33 -6.91
N SER A 150 -12.59 -16.15 -6.86
CA SER A 150 -12.69 -17.60 -7.04
C SER A 150 -11.68 -18.26 -6.10
N LYS A 151 -12.12 -19.28 -5.36
CA LYS A 151 -11.20 -20.12 -4.58
C LYS A 151 -10.33 -20.90 -5.53
N ILE A 152 -9.02 -20.80 -5.38
CA ILE A 152 -8.07 -21.52 -6.22
C ILE A 152 -7.93 -22.93 -5.64
N ILE A 153 -8.40 -23.94 -6.37
CA ILE A 153 -8.22 -25.35 -5.99
C ILE A 153 -6.93 -25.85 -6.64
N VAL A 154 -5.89 -26.00 -5.83
CA VAL A 154 -4.66 -26.67 -6.27
C VAL A 154 -4.89 -28.17 -6.15
N LYS A 155 -4.96 -28.90 -7.27
CA LYS A 155 -4.86 -30.36 -7.25
C LYS A 155 -3.43 -30.71 -6.82
N LEU A 156 -3.24 -31.17 -5.58
CA LEU A 156 -2.01 -31.86 -5.22
C LEU A 156 -1.93 -33.08 -6.16
N PHE A 157 -0.88 -33.16 -6.96
CA PHE A 157 -0.50 -34.43 -7.55
C PHE A 157 -0.31 -35.43 -6.41
N PRO A 158 -0.82 -36.67 -6.51
CA PRO A 158 -0.54 -37.69 -5.53
C PRO A 158 0.98 -37.92 -5.56
N VAL A 159 1.69 -37.40 -4.56
CA VAL A 159 3.06 -37.83 -4.30
C VAL A 159 2.92 -39.31 -3.98
N LEU A 160 3.46 -40.14 -4.87
CA LEU A 160 3.44 -41.59 -4.72
C LEU A 160 3.88 -41.95 -3.30
N SER A 161 3.01 -42.70 -2.63
CA SER A 161 3.42 -43.62 -1.56
C SER A 161 4.43 -44.61 -2.17
N LEU A 162 5.71 -44.34 -1.95
CA LEU A 162 6.81 -45.30 -2.07
C LEU A 162 7.37 -45.54 -0.67
#